data_AF-A0A9P4JAA8-F1
#
_entry.id   AF-A0A9P4JAA8-F1
#
_cell.length_a   1.000
_cell.length_b   1.000
_cell.length_c   1.000
_cell.angle_alpha   90.00
_cell.angle_beta   90.00
_cell.angle_gamma   90.00
#
_symmetry.space_group_name_H-M   'P 1'
#
loop_
_entity.id
_entity.type
_entity.pdbx_description
1 polymer ?
#
loop_
_entity_poly.entity_id
_entity_poly.type
_entity_poly.pdbx_seq_one_letter_code
_entity_poly.pdbx_strand_id
1 'polypeptide(L)'
;MAQTFRLASGRTLSYQVRGSQSSDAVPFVYLHGTPSAYPVMNTLSSGCEKRNFKLISYSRSGYGDSTRNKGRSIIDVVDDVRALLEHLGLKGRPCVVGGWSGGGPHVLACAARLEGCVGALCVAGVAPYDAEGLDWLEGQGDDNIQETKAALEGEEALQKFVGEQRIGLLGADAAGIIQEMSSILPDADKKALSENKEMGDYCAESFQVALQHSGDGWVDDGLAFVKPWGFELSEIKAKVFLYQGSVDLMVPYGHGQWLAKNIPQKYLVSHLIEGEGHISIWLDYMQSMLDELSSVSS
;
A
#
# COMPACT_ATOMS: atom_id res chain seq x y z
N MET A 1 -1.72 20.53 -2.91
CA MET A 1 -2.93 20.22 -3.69
C MET A 1 -2.63 19.03 -4.60
N ALA A 2 -3.62 18.18 -4.85
CA ALA A 2 -3.47 17.09 -5.80
C ALA A 2 -3.29 17.63 -7.22
N GLN A 3 -2.54 16.91 -8.03
CA GLN A 3 -2.38 17.11 -9.46
C GLN A 3 -2.97 15.91 -10.18
N THR A 4 -3.28 16.07 -11.46
CA THR A 4 -3.72 14.97 -12.30
C THR A 4 -2.83 14.84 -13.52
N PHE A 5 -2.65 13.62 -13.98
CA PHE A 5 -1.91 13.29 -15.18
C PHE A 5 -2.72 12.30 -16.02
N ARG A 6 -2.73 12.49 -17.34
CA ARG A 6 -3.46 11.62 -18.27
C ARG A 6 -2.49 10.66 -18.95
N LEU A 7 -2.72 9.37 -18.76
CA LEU A 7 -2.00 8.28 -19.40
C LEU A 7 -2.32 8.20 -20.89
N ALA A 8 -1.42 7.56 -21.66
CA ALA A 8 -1.63 7.31 -23.09
C ALA A 8 -2.90 6.48 -23.38
N SER A 9 -3.31 5.62 -22.43
CA SER A 9 -4.57 4.87 -22.47
C SER A 9 -5.83 5.73 -22.35
N GLY A 10 -5.67 7.02 -22.00
CA GLY A 10 -6.76 7.94 -21.72
C GLY A 10 -7.21 7.96 -20.25
N ARG A 11 -6.76 7.01 -19.42
CA ARG A 11 -6.97 7.01 -17.96
C ARG A 11 -6.28 8.21 -17.31
N THR A 12 -6.88 8.76 -16.26
CA THR A 12 -6.29 9.80 -15.41
C THR A 12 -5.75 9.18 -14.12
N LEU A 13 -4.60 9.65 -13.64
CA LEU A 13 -4.09 9.39 -12.30
C LEU A 13 -4.01 10.70 -11.51
N SER A 14 -4.50 10.68 -10.27
CA SER A 14 -4.34 11.76 -9.30
C SER A 14 -3.13 11.51 -8.41
N TYR A 15 -2.28 12.52 -8.20
CA TYR A 15 -1.04 12.40 -7.46
C TYR A 15 -0.67 13.65 -6.69
N GLN A 16 0.30 13.50 -5.79
CA GLN A 16 0.92 14.58 -5.05
C GLN A 16 2.43 14.35 -4.95
N VAL A 17 3.20 15.43 -4.98
CA VAL A 17 4.64 15.42 -4.77
C VAL A 17 4.96 16.20 -3.49
N ARG A 18 5.78 15.60 -2.63
CA ARG A 18 6.21 16.09 -1.31
C ARG A 18 7.69 15.75 -1.08
N GLY A 19 8.21 16.08 0.11
CA GLY A 19 9.62 15.87 0.44
C GLY A 19 10.56 16.80 -0.32
N SER A 20 11.77 16.31 -0.61
CA SER A 20 12.86 17.13 -1.15
C SER A 20 12.54 17.73 -2.53
N GLN A 21 12.84 19.02 -2.65
CA GLN A 21 12.76 19.77 -3.91
C GLN A 21 14.10 19.77 -4.68
N SER A 22 15.14 19.13 -4.15
CA SER A 22 16.43 19.04 -4.85
C SER A 22 16.29 18.33 -6.19
N SER A 23 17.13 18.71 -7.16
CA SER A 23 17.19 18.08 -8.47
C SER A 23 17.79 16.67 -8.41
N ASP A 24 18.72 16.45 -7.49
CA ASP A 24 19.37 15.15 -7.23
C ASP A 24 18.54 14.23 -6.31
N ALA A 25 17.43 14.72 -5.74
CA ALA A 25 16.58 13.96 -4.85
C ALA A 25 16.11 12.64 -5.49
N VAL A 26 16.21 11.55 -4.75
CA VAL A 26 15.85 10.20 -5.22
C VAL A 26 14.31 10.11 -5.29
N PRO A 27 13.73 9.73 -6.43
CA PRO A 27 12.29 9.48 -6.51
C PRO A 27 11.88 8.36 -5.56
N PHE A 28 10.94 8.66 -4.66
CA PHE A 28 10.30 7.67 -3.80
C PHE A 28 8.81 7.62 -4.15
N VAL A 29 8.37 6.54 -4.81
CA VAL A 29 6.96 6.32 -5.13
C VAL A 29 6.26 5.56 -3.99
N TYR A 30 5.25 6.17 -3.39
CA TYR A 30 4.46 5.57 -2.30
C TYR A 30 3.13 5.02 -2.82
N LEU A 31 2.84 3.76 -2.50
CA LEU A 31 1.67 2.99 -2.91
C LEU A 31 0.79 2.72 -1.69
N HIS A 32 -0.33 3.42 -1.61
CA HIS A 32 -1.25 3.36 -0.47
C HIS A 32 -1.96 1.99 -0.33
N GLY A 33 -2.52 1.74 0.86
CA GLY A 33 -3.31 0.53 1.18
C GLY A 33 -4.70 0.49 0.56
N THR A 34 -5.58 -0.36 1.10
CA THR A 34 -6.90 -0.68 0.55
C THR A 34 -7.96 -0.56 1.66
N PRO A 35 -8.91 0.39 1.61
CA PRO A 35 -8.95 1.58 0.75
C PRO A 35 -7.96 2.65 1.25
N SER A 36 -7.40 3.47 0.36
CA SER A 36 -6.67 4.71 0.69
C SER A 36 -6.41 5.49 -0.62
N ALA A 37 -5.68 6.60 -0.57
CA ALA A 37 -5.44 7.49 -1.73
C ALA A 37 -4.11 8.25 -1.63
N TYR A 38 -3.89 9.21 -2.53
CA TYR A 38 -2.65 10.02 -2.59
C TYR A 38 -2.26 10.79 -1.30
N PRO A 39 -3.14 11.18 -0.35
CA PRO A 39 -2.71 11.88 0.86
C PRO A 39 -1.60 11.11 1.59
N VAL A 40 -0.72 11.84 2.27
CA VAL A 40 0.40 11.27 3.05
C VAL A 40 0.56 12.04 4.35
N MET A 41 1.06 11.37 5.38
CA MET A 41 1.44 12.03 6.63
C MET A 41 2.53 13.08 6.43
N ASN A 42 2.45 14.18 7.18
CA ASN A 42 3.49 15.20 7.23
C ASN A 42 4.81 14.63 7.79
N THR A 43 4.73 13.70 8.74
CA THR A 43 5.89 13.00 9.29
C THR A 43 6.60 12.15 8.21
N LEU A 44 5.86 11.52 7.29
CA LEU A 44 6.45 10.83 6.13
C LEU A 44 7.12 11.83 5.18
N SER A 45 6.43 12.92 4.83
CA SER A 45 6.97 13.98 3.96
C SER A 45 8.26 14.58 4.52
N SER A 46 8.28 14.95 5.81
CA SER A 46 9.44 15.53 6.48
C SER A 46 10.58 14.52 6.65
N GLY A 47 10.25 13.24 6.90
CA GLY A 47 11.21 12.14 6.91
C GLY A 47 11.89 11.94 5.55
N CYS A 48 11.13 12.07 4.47
CA CYS A 48 11.65 12.03 3.09
C CYS A 48 12.56 13.23 2.79
N GLU A 49 12.17 14.43 3.20
CA GLU A 49 12.97 15.65 3.01
C GLU A 49 14.35 15.53 3.66
N LYS A 50 14.43 15.01 4.90
CA LYS A 50 15.68 14.79 5.64
C LYS A 50 16.64 13.81 4.95
N ARG A 51 16.13 12.90 4.11
CA ARG A 51 16.90 11.86 3.42
C ARG A 51 17.01 12.10 1.91
N ASN A 52 16.70 13.33 1.48
CA ASN A 52 16.71 13.75 0.09
C ASN A 52 15.82 12.88 -0.84
N PHE A 53 14.68 12.41 -0.34
CA PHE A 53 13.67 11.73 -1.15
C PHE A 53 12.65 12.73 -1.71
N LYS A 54 12.36 12.61 -3.02
CA LYS A 54 11.20 13.23 -3.66
C LYS A 54 10.03 12.26 -3.57
N LEU A 55 9.19 12.45 -2.55
CA LEU A 55 8.03 11.60 -2.29
C LEU A 55 6.93 11.87 -3.32
N ILE A 56 6.54 10.83 -4.05
CA ILE A 56 5.50 10.83 -5.09
C ILE A 56 4.44 9.84 -4.64
N SER A 57 3.28 10.33 -4.20
CA SER A 57 2.14 9.50 -3.83
C SER A 57 1.03 9.69 -4.86
N TYR A 58 0.44 8.62 -5.36
CA TYR A 58 -0.68 8.69 -6.28
C TYR A 58 -1.80 7.75 -5.87
N SER A 59 -3.04 8.15 -6.14
CA SER A 59 -4.19 7.27 -5.95
C SER A 59 -4.17 6.22 -7.05
N ARG A 60 -4.08 4.94 -6.68
CA ARG A 60 -4.16 3.81 -7.61
C ARG A 60 -5.50 3.87 -8.37
N SER A 61 -5.57 3.27 -9.56
CA SER A 61 -6.75 3.36 -10.43
C SER A 61 -8.05 3.03 -9.67
N GLY A 62 -9.10 3.83 -9.83
CA GLY A 62 -10.38 3.64 -9.14
C GLY A 62 -10.50 4.32 -7.76
N TYR A 63 -9.42 4.93 -7.26
CA TYR A 63 -9.44 5.74 -6.02
C TYR A 63 -9.25 7.23 -6.31
N GLY A 64 -9.89 8.08 -5.51
CA GLY A 64 -9.82 9.53 -5.69
C GLY A 64 -10.17 9.92 -7.13
N ASP A 65 -9.47 10.90 -7.70
CA ASP A 65 -9.73 11.35 -9.07
C ASP A 65 -9.05 10.46 -10.14
N SER A 66 -8.51 9.29 -9.76
CA SER A 66 -7.90 8.35 -10.70
C SER A 66 -8.97 7.50 -11.39
N THR A 67 -8.95 7.45 -12.72
CA THR A 67 -9.85 6.63 -13.52
C THR A 67 -9.67 5.15 -13.19
N ARG A 68 -10.80 4.43 -13.05
CA ARG A 68 -10.81 2.98 -12.83
C ARG A 68 -10.09 2.22 -13.95
N ASN A 69 -9.36 1.18 -13.58
CA ASN A 69 -8.76 0.21 -14.51
C ASN A 69 -9.34 -1.18 -14.21
N LYS A 70 -10.57 -1.41 -14.68
CA LYS A 70 -11.33 -2.62 -14.37
C LYS A 70 -10.62 -3.86 -14.92
N GLY A 71 -10.47 -4.88 -14.08
CA GLY A 71 -9.82 -6.14 -14.45
C GLY A 71 -8.29 -6.11 -14.37
N ARG A 72 -7.71 -5.10 -13.71
CA ARG A 72 -6.27 -5.03 -13.46
C ARG A 72 -5.73 -6.23 -12.70
N SER A 73 -4.49 -6.58 -12.97
CA SER A 73 -3.64 -7.41 -12.11
C SER A 73 -2.71 -6.52 -11.29
N ILE A 74 -2.13 -7.08 -10.21
CA ILE A 74 -1.16 -6.37 -9.36
C ILE A 74 0.02 -5.81 -10.18
N ILE A 75 0.50 -6.56 -11.18
CA ILE A 75 1.61 -6.15 -12.03
C ILE A 75 1.37 -4.87 -12.85
N ASP A 76 0.11 -4.53 -13.15
CA ASP A 76 -0.24 -3.37 -13.97
C ASP A 76 0.18 -2.04 -13.32
N VAL A 77 0.42 -2.04 -12.01
CA VAL A 77 0.96 -0.89 -11.28
C VAL A 77 2.30 -0.43 -11.81
N VAL A 78 3.11 -1.34 -12.36
CA VAL A 78 4.45 -1.03 -12.86
C VAL A 78 4.36 -0.06 -14.04
N ASP A 79 3.34 -0.21 -14.88
CA ASP A 79 3.11 0.66 -16.02
C ASP A 79 2.60 2.04 -15.58
N ASP A 80 1.72 2.09 -14.58
CA ASP A 80 1.25 3.34 -13.97
C ASP A 80 2.43 4.11 -13.33
N VAL A 81 3.28 3.42 -12.55
CA VAL A 81 4.47 4.02 -11.92
C VAL A 81 5.48 4.50 -12.97
N ARG A 82 5.74 3.69 -14.00
CA ARG A 82 6.65 4.08 -15.09
C ARG A 82 6.15 5.34 -15.80
N ALA A 83 4.86 5.39 -16.12
CA ALA A 83 4.27 6.55 -16.79
C ALA A 83 4.28 7.81 -15.90
N LEU A 84 4.06 7.65 -14.59
CA LEU A 84 4.15 8.75 -13.63
C LEU A 84 5.59 9.29 -13.51
N LEU A 85 6.58 8.40 -13.43
CA LEU A 85 7.99 8.80 -13.43
C LEU A 85 8.38 9.49 -14.75
N GLU A 86 7.88 9.03 -15.89
CA GLU A 86 8.09 9.68 -17.19
C GLU A 86 7.47 11.08 -17.25
N HIS A 87 6.21 11.23 -16.83
CA HIS A 87 5.53 12.51 -16.74
C HIS A 87 6.29 13.53 -15.89
N LEU A 88 6.90 13.07 -14.78
CA LEU A 88 7.67 13.92 -13.88
C LEU A 88 9.12 14.17 -14.35
N GLY A 89 9.53 13.64 -15.51
CA GLY A 89 10.89 13.77 -16.03
C GLY A 89 11.94 12.97 -15.25
N LEU A 90 11.51 11.89 -14.59
CA LEU A 90 12.32 11.04 -13.70
C LEU A 90 12.60 9.65 -14.29
N LYS A 91 12.14 9.37 -15.51
CA LYS A 91 12.37 8.11 -16.20
C LYS A 91 13.86 7.79 -16.31
N GLY A 92 14.22 6.54 -16.01
CA GLY A 92 15.59 6.04 -16.05
C GLY A 92 16.45 6.44 -14.84
N ARG A 93 15.95 7.25 -13.91
CA ARG A 93 16.64 7.52 -12.65
C ARG A 93 16.46 6.32 -11.70
N PRO A 94 17.48 5.98 -10.88
CA PRO A 94 17.28 5.11 -9.73
C PRO A 94 16.14 5.63 -8.86
N CYS A 95 15.24 4.76 -8.43
CA CYS A 95 14.11 5.10 -7.59
C CYS A 95 13.88 4.03 -6.52
N VAL A 96 13.19 4.44 -5.47
CA VAL A 96 12.64 3.52 -4.47
C VAL A 96 11.13 3.52 -4.51
N VAL A 97 10.55 2.39 -4.15
CA VAL A 97 9.10 2.21 -4.03
C VAL A 97 8.79 1.77 -2.61
N GLY A 98 7.64 2.17 -2.10
CA GLY A 98 7.20 1.77 -0.76
C GLY A 98 5.71 1.72 -0.69
N GLY A 99 5.18 0.89 0.21
CA GLY A 99 3.76 0.65 0.25
C GLY A 99 3.35 -0.12 1.47
N TRP A 100 2.09 0.06 1.81
CA TRP A 100 1.48 -0.41 3.04
C TRP A 100 0.22 -1.20 2.72
N SER A 101 -0.02 -2.30 3.42
CA SER A 101 -1.24 -3.09 3.28
C SER A 101 -1.39 -3.63 1.84
N GLY A 102 -2.52 -3.38 1.18
CA GLY A 102 -2.73 -3.66 -0.23
C GLY A 102 -1.73 -3.02 -1.21
N GLY A 103 -0.97 -2.01 -0.77
CA GLY A 103 0.17 -1.47 -1.53
C GLY A 103 1.37 -2.43 -1.56
N GLY A 104 1.49 -3.37 -0.63
CA GLY A 104 2.59 -4.34 -0.52
C GLY A 104 2.80 -5.19 -1.78
N PRO A 105 1.80 -5.94 -2.27
CA PRO A 105 1.92 -6.70 -3.52
C PRO A 105 2.35 -5.84 -4.71
N HIS A 106 1.85 -4.60 -4.78
CA HIS A 106 2.18 -3.65 -5.83
C HIS A 106 3.64 -3.17 -5.75
N VAL A 107 4.17 -3.00 -4.54
CA VAL A 107 5.60 -2.74 -4.30
C VAL A 107 6.46 -3.91 -4.77
N LEU A 108 6.05 -5.14 -4.46
CA LEU A 108 6.78 -6.35 -4.87
C LEU A 108 6.80 -6.50 -6.41
N ALA A 109 5.70 -6.14 -7.08
CA ALA A 109 5.63 -6.07 -8.54
C ALA A 109 6.66 -5.06 -9.11
N CYS A 110 6.76 -3.87 -8.51
CA CYS A 110 7.79 -2.90 -8.86
C CYS A 110 9.21 -3.42 -8.59
N ALA A 111 9.45 -4.07 -7.45
CA ALA A 111 10.75 -4.68 -7.13
C ALA A 111 11.19 -5.76 -8.15
N ALA A 112 10.23 -6.40 -8.82
CA ALA A 112 10.46 -7.40 -9.86
C ALA A 112 10.61 -6.81 -11.28
N ARG A 113 9.88 -5.75 -11.61
CA ARG A 113 9.69 -5.30 -13.01
C ARG A 113 9.87 -3.81 -13.28
N LEU A 114 9.91 -2.96 -12.27
CA LEU A 114 10.14 -1.53 -12.49
C LEU A 114 11.63 -1.29 -12.78
N GLU A 115 11.92 -0.81 -13.98
CA GLU A 115 13.27 -0.41 -14.36
C GLU A 115 13.77 0.73 -13.44
N GLY A 116 14.99 0.59 -12.93
CA GLY A 116 15.58 1.57 -12.02
C GLY A 116 15.12 1.46 -10.57
N CYS A 117 14.24 0.51 -10.21
CA CYS A 117 13.90 0.24 -8.82
C CYS A 117 15.11 -0.35 -8.08
N VAL A 118 15.69 0.39 -7.13
CA VAL A 118 16.86 -0.05 -6.33
C VAL A 118 16.46 -0.55 -4.95
N GLY A 119 15.32 -0.08 -4.42
CA GLY A 119 14.81 -0.45 -3.11
C GLY A 119 13.28 -0.46 -3.06
N ALA A 120 12.73 -1.41 -2.31
CA ALA A 120 11.30 -1.64 -2.16
C ALA A 120 10.96 -1.86 -0.68
N LEU A 121 10.06 -1.03 -0.13
CA LEU A 121 9.57 -1.15 1.25
C LEU A 121 8.15 -1.73 1.25
N CYS A 122 8.01 -2.97 1.71
CA CYS A 122 6.72 -3.66 1.83
C CYS A 122 6.33 -3.75 3.30
N VAL A 123 5.30 -3.01 3.72
CA VAL A 123 4.83 -2.98 5.10
C VAL A 123 3.45 -3.63 5.18
N ALA A 124 3.29 -4.63 6.05
CA ALA A 124 2.03 -5.33 6.29
C ALA A 124 1.32 -5.80 5.00
N GLY A 125 2.09 -6.30 4.03
CA GLY A 125 1.59 -6.67 2.70
C GLY A 125 1.12 -8.12 2.63
N VAL A 126 0.00 -8.37 1.94
CA VAL A 126 -0.51 -9.74 1.73
C VAL A 126 0.44 -10.57 0.86
N ALA A 127 0.45 -11.88 1.09
CA ALA A 127 1.04 -12.88 0.21
C ALA A 127 0.06 -13.24 -0.95
N PRO A 128 0.52 -13.92 -2.03
CA PRO A 128 -0.37 -14.45 -3.07
C PRO A 128 -1.47 -15.33 -2.46
N TYR A 129 -2.68 -15.25 -3.00
CA TYR A 129 -3.82 -15.99 -2.45
C TYR A 129 -3.66 -17.52 -2.51
N ASP A 130 -3.03 -18.01 -3.58
CA ASP A 130 -2.71 -19.43 -3.81
C ASP A 130 -1.33 -19.83 -3.27
N ALA A 131 -0.78 -19.06 -2.32
CA ALA A 131 0.50 -19.32 -1.69
C ALA A 131 0.56 -20.71 -1.01
N GLU A 132 1.39 -21.60 -1.55
CA GLU A 132 1.57 -22.94 -1.00
C GLU A 132 2.06 -22.90 0.46
N GLY A 133 1.37 -23.59 1.35
CA GLY A 133 1.73 -23.71 2.76
C GLY A 133 1.35 -22.50 3.62
N LEU A 134 0.49 -21.61 3.11
CA LEU A 134 -0.12 -20.52 3.87
C LEU A 134 -1.64 -20.75 3.96
N ASP A 135 -2.19 -20.79 5.17
CA ASP A 135 -3.62 -20.54 5.35
C ASP A 135 -3.85 -19.03 5.27
N TRP A 136 -4.31 -18.57 4.11
CA TRP A 136 -4.37 -17.14 3.78
C TRP A 136 -5.32 -16.35 4.70
N LEU A 137 -6.29 -17.01 5.34
CA LEU A 137 -7.28 -16.36 6.21
C LEU A 137 -6.99 -16.55 7.70
N GLU A 138 -6.02 -17.38 8.07
CA GLU A 138 -5.72 -17.70 9.47
C GLU A 138 -5.30 -16.42 10.23
N GLY A 139 -6.07 -16.09 11.27
CA GLY A 139 -5.82 -14.92 12.13
C GLY A 139 -6.39 -13.59 11.61
N GLN A 140 -7.02 -13.56 10.44
CA GLN A 140 -7.70 -12.35 9.95
C GLN A 140 -8.94 -12.04 10.80
N GLY A 141 -9.25 -10.75 10.94
CA GLY A 141 -10.53 -10.30 11.49
C GLY A 141 -11.71 -10.60 10.56
N ASP A 142 -12.91 -10.60 11.13
CA ASP A 142 -14.13 -11.06 10.43
C ASP A 142 -14.40 -10.28 9.14
N ASP A 143 -14.21 -8.94 9.13
CA ASP A 143 -14.46 -8.13 7.94
C ASP A 143 -13.55 -8.52 6.76
N ASN A 144 -12.25 -8.77 7.00
CA ASN A 144 -11.33 -9.23 5.96
C ASN A 144 -11.68 -10.64 5.45
N ILE A 145 -12.16 -11.52 6.33
CA ILE A 145 -12.66 -12.85 5.94
C ILE A 145 -13.88 -12.72 5.03
N GLN A 146 -14.85 -11.85 5.37
CA GLN A 146 -16.04 -11.64 4.54
C GLN A 146 -15.71 -10.95 3.21
N GLU A 147 -14.82 -9.97 3.21
CA GLU A 147 -14.33 -9.31 1.99
C GLU A 147 -13.72 -10.33 1.04
N THR A 148 -12.83 -11.19 1.55
CA THR A 148 -12.16 -12.20 0.73
C THR A 148 -13.16 -13.22 0.17
N LYS A 149 -14.13 -13.66 0.97
CA LYS A 149 -15.23 -14.52 0.48
C LYS A 149 -16.03 -13.86 -0.64
N ALA A 150 -16.36 -12.58 -0.48
CA ALA A 150 -17.07 -11.82 -1.50
C ALA A 150 -16.24 -11.66 -2.78
N ALA A 151 -14.92 -11.43 -2.66
CA ALA A 151 -14.01 -11.36 -3.79
C ALA A 151 -13.94 -12.69 -4.57
N LEU A 152 -13.96 -13.83 -3.88
CA LEU A 152 -13.98 -15.16 -4.47
C LEU A 152 -15.32 -15.49 -5.14
N GLU A 153 -16.43 -14.97 -4.61
CA GLU A 153 -17.75 -15.09 -5.22
C GLU A 153 -17.87 -14.25 -6.50
N GLY A 154 -17.26 -13.06 -6.51
CA GLY A 154 -17.08 -12.25 -7.70
C GLY A 154 -17.37 -10.76 -7.48
N GLU A 155 -17.31 -10.00 -8.58
CA GLU A 155 -17.39 -8.54 -8.53
C GLU A 155 -18.69 -8.02 -7.90
N GLU A 156 -19.85 -8.62 -8.21
CA GLU A 156 -21.14 -8.16 -7.69
C GLU A 156 -21.25 -8.34 -6.16
N ALA A 157 -20.79 -9.48 -5.65
CA ALA A 157 -20.77 -9.75 -4.21
C ALA A 157 -19.82 -8.79 -3.49
N LEU A 158 -18.63 -8.59 -4.03
CA LEU A 158 -17.65 -7.66 -3.46
C LEU A 158 -18.11 -6.20 -3.54
N GLN A 159 -18.78 -5.78 -4.62
CA GLN A 159 -19.38 -4.45 -4.73
C GLN A 159 -20.42 -4.20 -3.64
N LYS A 160 -21.23 -5.21 -3.31
CA LYS A 160 -22.19 -5.10 -2.21
C LYS A 160 -21.48 -4.92 -0.87
N PHE A 161 -20.51 -5.78 -0.56
CA PHE A 161 -19.72 -5.69 0.69
C PHE A 161 -19.04 -4.32 0.82
N VAL A 162 -18.28 -3.90 -0.19
CA VAL A 162 -17.59 -2.61 -0.20
C VAL A 162 -18.57 -1.44 -0.13
N GLY A 163 -19.73 -1.54 -0.78
CA GLY A 163 -20.78 -0.54 -0.74
C GLY A 163 -21.33 -0.31 0.66
N GLU A 164 -21.52 -1.38 1.43
CA GLU A 164 -21.95 -1.33 2.84
C GLU A 164 -20.85 -0.70 3.72
N GLN A 165 -19.60 -1.17 3.61
CA GLN A 165 -18.46 -0.63 4.37
C GLN A 165 -18.20 0.85 4.09
N ARG A 166 -18.34 1.27 2.83
CA ARG A 166 -18.16 2.65 2.41
C ARG A 166 -19.10 3.62 3.14
N ILE A 167 -20.31 3.20 3.52
CA ILE A 167 -21.26 4.07 4.22
C ILE A 167 -20.71 4.47 5.59
N GLY A 168 -20.05 3.55 6.30
CA GLY A 168 -19.45 3.81 7.62
C GLY A 168 -18.13 4.57 7.52
N LEU A 169 -17.28 4.25 6.53
CA LEU A 169 -15.93 4.82 6.43
C LEU A 169 -15.87 6.20 5.77
N LEU A 170 -16.82 6.53 4.88
CA LEU A 170 -16.82 7.81 4.19
C LEU A 170 -17.17 8.94 5.17
N GLY A 171 -16.20 9.80 5.45
CA GLY A 171 -16.34 10.92 6.38
C GLY A 171 -16.21 10.54 7.86
N ALA A 172 -15.80 9.31 8.17
CA ALA A 172 -15.45 8.90 9.52
C ALA A 172 -14.20 9.64 10.01
N ASP A 173 -14.22 10.04 11.28
CA ASP A 173 -13.00 10.43 12.00
C ASP A 173 -12.29 9.21 12.58
N ALA A 174 -11.21 9.41 13.34
CA ALA A 174 -10.46 8.32 13.93
C ALA A 174 -11.31 7.41 14.85
N ALA A 175 -12.26 7.97 15.60
CA ALA A 175 -13.14 7.19 16.47
C ALA A 175 -14.15 6.37 15.65
N GLY A 176 -14.70 6.97 14.59
CA GLY A 176 -15.54 6.26 13.62
C GLY A 176 -14.80 5.11 12.96
N ILE A 177 -13.57 5.33 12.49
CA ILE A 177 -12.73 4.27 11.90
C ILE A 177 -12.50 3.12 12.89
N ILE A 178 -12.16 3.43 14.15
CA ILE A 178 -11.98 2.39 15.19
C ILE A 178 -13.26 1.57 15.40
N GLN A 179 -14.42 2.22 15.35
CA GLN A 179 -15.71 1.55 15.52
C GLN A 179 -16.03 0.65 14.31
N GLU A 180 -15.97 1.21 13.10
CA GLU A 180 -16.33 0.53 11.85
C GLU A 180 -15.38 -0.63 11.54
N MET A 181 -14.09 -0.50 11.86
CA MET A 181 -13.06 -1.52 11.60
C MET A 181 -12.71 -2.35 12.85
N SER A 182 -13.60 -2.39 13.85
CA SER A 182 -13.30 -2.99 15.16
C SER A 182 -12.93 -4.47 15.14
N SER A 183 -13.39 -5.23 14.13
CA SER A 183 -13.10 -6.66 13.97
C SER A 183 -11.68 -6.94 13.47
N ILE A 184 -11.03 -5.94 12.87
CA ILE A 184 -9.72 -6.05 12.19
C ILE A 184 -8.64 -5.14 12.81
N LEU A 185 -8.96 -4.50 13.94
CA LEU A 185 -8.03 -3.63 14.68
C LEU A 185 -7.67 -4.25 16.04
N PRO A 186 -6.43 -4.75 16.23
CA PRO A 186 -5.93 -5.11 17.54
C PRO A 186 -5.79 -3.85 18.44
N ASP A 187 -5.61 -4.07 19.75
CA ASP A 187 -5.49 -2.96 20.71
C ASP A 187 -4.33 -2.01 20.40
N ALA A 188 -3.22 -2.53 19.85
CA ALA A 188 -2.09 -1.71 19.40
C ALA A 188 -2.48 -0.68 18.33
N ASP A 189 -3.32 -1.08 17.37
CA ASP A 189 -3.75 -0.21 16.28
C ASP A 189 -4.85 0.76 16.72
N LYS A 190 -5.76 0.31 17.60
CA LYS A 190 -6.75 1.21 18.25
C LYS A 190 -6.05 2.32 19.02
N LYS A 191 -4.97 1.98 19.74
CA LYS A 191 -4.14 2.94 20.45
C LYS A 191 -3.43 3.90 19.47
N ALA A 192 -2.81 3.36 18.41
CA ALA A 192 -2.15 4.18 17.40
C ALA A 192 -3.11 5.20 16.77
N LEU A 193 -4.35 4.81 16.43
CA LEU A 193 -5.36 5.69 15.86
C LEU A 193 -5.88 6.74 16.87
N SER A 194 -6.10 6.36 18.12
CA SER A 194 -6.72 7.22 19.13
C SER A 194 -5.74 8.17 19.83
N GLU A 195 -4.49 7.76 20.02
CA GLU A 195 -3.48 8.55 20.74
C GLU A 195 -2.56 9.36 19.78
N ASN A 196 -2.40 8.93 18.53
CA ASN A 196 -1.68 9.70 17.52
C ASN A 196 -2.64 10.44 16.58
N LYS A 197 -2.80 11.74 16.84
CA LYS A 197 -3.70 12.60 16.05
C LYS A 197 -3.36 12.60 14.55
N GLU A 198 -2.07 12.64 14.19
CA GLU A 198 -1.67 12.67 12.78
C GLU A 198 -2.06 11.37 12.06
N MET A 199 -1.86 10.22 12.69
CA MET A 199 -2.25 8.92 12.14
C MET A 199 -3.78 8.83 11.96
N GLY A 200 -4.55 9.23 12.97
CA GLY A 200 -6.00 9.27 12.90
C GLY A 200 -6.52 10.22 11.80
N ASP A 201 -6.00 11.45 11.75
CA ASP A 201 -6.34 12.43 10.71
C ASP A 201 -5.96 11.92 9.31
N TYR A 202 -4.79 11.29 9.17
CA TYR A 202 -4.33 10.71 7.90
C TYR A 202 -5.24 9.59 7.41
N CYS A 203 -5.63 8.66 8.28
CA CYS A 203 -6.54 7.58 7.91
C CYS A 203 -7.87 8.16 7.43
N ALA A 204 -8.46 9.09 8.21
CA ALA A 204 -9.70 9.78 7.86
C ALA A 204 -9.62 10.53 6.52
N GLU A 205 -8.59 11.36 6.32
CA GLU A 205 -8.40 12.10 5.06
C GLU A 205 -8.21 11.15 3.87
N SER A 206 -7.40 10.10 4.04
CA SER A 206 -7.11 9.17 2.96
C SER A 206 -8.33 8.34 2.56
N PHE A 207 -9.15 7.90 3.52
CA PHE A 207 -10.40 7.18 3.25
C PHE A 207 -11.44 8.10 2.62
N GLN A 208 -11.57 9.33 3.11
CA GLN A 208 -12.44 10.34 2.50
C GLN A 208 -12.11 10.53 1.03
N VAL A 209 -10.83 10.75 0.69
CA VAL A 209 -10.41 10.92 -0.72
C VAL A 209 -10.59 9.62 -1.52
N ALA A 210 -10.24 8.47 -0.95
CA ALA A 210 -10.34 7.18 -1.62
C ALA A 210 -11.78 6.86 -2.06
N LEU A 211 -12.74 7.14 -1.16
CA LEU A 211 -14.13 6.69 -1.27
C LEU A 211 -15.08 7.79 -1.77
N GLN A 212 -14.63 9.03 -1.96
CA GLN A 212 -15.51 10.16 -2.29
C GLN A 212 -16.40 9.92 -3.51
N HIS A 213 -15.89 9.26 -4.55
CA HIS A 213 -16.62 9.02 -5.80
C HIS A 213 -17.26 7.63 -5.89
N SER A 214 -16.56 6.58 -5.45
CA SER A 214 -17.02 5.20 -5.53
C SER A 214 -16.19 4.27 -4.63
N GLY A 215 -16.56 2.99 -4.54
CA GLY A 215 -15.73 1.93 -3.95
C GLY A 215 -14.94 1.12 -4.98
N ASP A 216 -14.91 1.54 -6.25
CA ASP A 216 -14.43 0.71 -7.36
C ASP A 216 -12.95 0.32 -7.24
N GLY A 217 -12.10 1.23 -6.74
CA GLY A 217 -10.69 0.91 -6.50
C GLY A 217 -10.50 -0.18 -5.45
N TRP A 218 -11.34 -0.21 -4.41
CA TRP A 218 -11.33 -1.24 -3.37
C TRP A 218 -11.79 -2.57 -3.94
N VAL A 219 -12.90 -2.57 -4.69
CA VAL A 219 -13.39 -3.77 -5.40
C VAL A 219 -12.31 -4.34 -6.33
N ASP A 220 -11.67 -3.50 -7.14
CA ASP A 220 -10.65 -3.96 -8.09
C ASP A 220 -9.38 -4.48 -7.38
N ASP A 221 -9.04 -3.95 -6.20
CA ASP A 221 -7.95 -4.48 -5.37
C ASP A 221 -8.27 -5.86 -4.80
N GLY A 222 -9.45 -6.01 -4.17
CA GLY A 222 -9.88 -7.30 -3.61
C GLY A 222 -9.92 -8.40 -4.66
N LEU A 223 -10.44 -8.10 -5.86
CA LEU A 223 -10.43 -9.02 -7.01
C LEU A 223 -9.02 -9.34 -7.52
N ALA A 224 -8.08 -8.40 -7.45
CA ALA A 224 -6.71 -8.61 -7.88
C ALA A 224 -5.90 -9.45 -6.87
N PHE A 225 -6.18 -9.34 -5.57
CA PHE A 225 -5.50 -10.11 -4.53
C PHE A 225 -5.76 -11.62 -4.64
N VAL A 226 -6.98 -12.01 -5.02
CA VAL A 226 -7.42 -13.41 -5.16
C VAL A 226 -7.17 -14.02 -6.55
N LYS A 227 -6.42 -13.32 -7.41
CA LYS A 227 -6.05 -13.76 -8.77
C LYS A 227 -4.53 -13.80 -8.92
N PRO A 228 -4.00 -14.50 -9.95
CA PRO A 228 -2.58 -14.45 -10.27
C PRO A 228 -2.11 -13.00 -10.45
N TRP A 229 -1.04 -12.64 -9.74
CA TRP A 229 -0.55 -11.25 -9.69
C TRP A 229 0.10 -10.78 -10.99
N GLY A 230 0.45 -11.70 -11.89
CA GLY A 230 1.12 -11.41 -13.16
C GLY A 230 2.64 -11.31 -13.06
N PHE A 231 3.21 -11.68 -11.91
CA PHE A 231 4.65 -11.86 -11.69
C PHE A 231 4.89 -12.87 -10.57
N GLU A 232 6.08 -13.46 -10.53
CA GLU A 232 6.51 -14.36 -9.45
C GLU A 232 7.49 -13.65 -8.49
N LEU A 233 7.49 -14.02 -7.21
CA LEU A 233 8.45 -13.45 -6.23
C LEU A 233 9.91 -13.76 -6.58
N SER A 234 10.16 -14.86 -7.29
CA SER A 234 11.49 -15.23 -7.79
C SER A 234 12.09 -14.20 -8.76
N GLU A 235 11.27 -13.31 -9.29
CA GLU A 235 11.64 -12.30 -10.29
C GLU A 235 12.12 -10.99 -9.67
N ILE A 236 11.99 -10.85 -8.35
CA ILE A 236 12.46 -9.69 -7.59
C ILE A 236 13.96 -9.50 -7.82
N LYS A 237 14.35 -8.26 -8.13
CA LYS A 237 15.74 -7.85 -8.42
C LYS A 237 16.22 -6.66 -7.57
N ALA A 238 15.30 -5.87 -7.02
CA ALA A 238 15.60 -4.77 -6.11
C ALA A 238 15.74 -5.26 -4.67
N LYS A 239 16.43 -4.50 -3.80
CA LYS A 239 16.42 -4.77 -2.35
C LYS A 239 15.00 -4.64 -1.81
N VAL A 240 14.53 -5.61 -1.02
CA VAL A 240 13.21 -5.57 -0.37
C VAL A 240 13.40 -5.48 1.13
N PHE A 241 12.80 -4.46 1.75
CA PHE A 241 12.63 -4.32 3.19
C PHE A 241 11.19 -4.70 3.53
N LEU A 242 11.02 -5.83 4.20
CA LEU A 242 9.73 -6.39 4.58
C LEU A 242 9.48 -6.14 6.06
N TYR A 243 8.38 -5.49 6.40
CA TYR A 243 7.95 -5.24 7.78
C TYR A 243 6.59 -5.88 8.02
N GLN A 244 6.46 -6.69 9.07
CA GLN A 244 5.20 -7.31 9.46
C GLN A 244 5.07 -7.36 10.98
N GLY A 245 3.89 -6.94 11.49
CA GLY A 245 3.55 -7.01 12.90
C GLY A 245 2.89 -8.34 13.27
N SER A 246 3.23 -8.87 14.45
CA SER A 246 2.73 -10.17 14.95
C SER A 246 1.25 -10.18 15.36
N VAL A 247 0.67 -9.02 15.70
CA VAL A 247 -0.73 -8.92 16.16
C VAL A 247 -1.65 -8.29 15.11
N ASP A 248 -1.15 -8.11 13.89
CA ASP A 248 -1.92 -7.60 12.74
C ASP A 248 -3.12 -8.52 12.44
N LEU A 249 -4.33 -7.95 12.46
CA LEU A 249 -5.58 -8.67 12.16
C LEU A 249 -6.11 -8.37 10.74
N MET A 250 -5.50 -7.43 10.00
CA MET A 250 -5.85 -7.17 8.61
C MET A 250 -5.04 -8.07 7.67
N VAL A 251 -3.72 -8.12 7.90
CA VAL A 251 -2.77 -8.96 7.19
C VAL A 251 -1.96 -9.74 8.22
N PRO A 252 -2.43 -10.93 8.65
CA PRO A 252 -1.81 -11.68 9.72
C PRO A 252 -0.34 -11.98 9.52
N TYR A 253 0.35 -12.20 10.65
CA TYR A 253 1.78 -12.47 10.70
C TYR A 253 2.26 -13.56 9.74
N GLY A 254 1.41 -14.56 9.48
CA GLY A 254 1.65 -15.64 8.53
C GLY A 254 1.98 -15.15 7.11
N HIS A 255 1.37 -14.07 6.63
CA HIS A 255 1.70 -13.49 5.32
C HIS A 255 3.13 -12.97 5.28
N GLY A 256 3.55 -12.19 6.29
CA GLY A 256 4.91 -11.68 6.38
C GLY A 256 5.94 -12.79 6.56
N GLN A 257 5.64 -13.82 7.37
CA GLN A 257 6.50 -15.00 7.50
C GLN A 257 6.66 -15.75 6.17
N TRP A 258 5.56 -15.93 5.44
CA TRP A 258 5.58 -16.60 4.14
C TRP A 258 6.36 -15.77 3.10
N LEU A 259 6.13 -14.45 3.03
CA LEU A 259 6.89 -13.56 2.14
C LEU A 259 8.38 -13.58 2.49
N ALA A 260 8.73 -13.52 3.77
CA ALA A 260 10.12 -13.56 4.22
C ALA A 260 10.85 -14.85 3.80
N LYS A 261 10.11 -15.97 3.74
CA LYS A 261 10.65 -17.26 3.28
C LYS A 261 10.80 -17.35 1.76
N ASN A 262 9.90 -16.73 1.00
CA ASN A 262 9.76 -16.95 -0.45
C ASN A 262 10.37 -15.84 -1.33
N ILE A 263 10.62 -14.64 -0.79
CA ILE A 263 11.40 -13.62 -1.51
C ILE A 263 12.86 -14.10 -1.63
N PRO A 264 13.55 -13.89 -2.77
CA PRO A 264 14.95 -14.27 -2.92
C PRO A 264 15.84 -13.63 -1.84
N GLN A 265 16.44 -14.49 -1.01
CA GLN A 265 17.12 -14.07 0.23
C GLN A 265 18.24 -13.05 0.03
N LYS A 266 18.91 -13.07 -1.14
CA LYS A 266 19.93 -12.07 -1.50
C LYS A 266 19.39 -10.63 -1.59
N TYR A 267 18.10 -10.46 -1.85
CA TYR A 267 17.45 -9.17 -1.97
C TYR A 267 16.70 -8.77 -0.69
N LEU A 268 16.33 -9.73 0.16
CA LEU A 268 15.49 -9.49 1.33
C LEU A 268 16.25 -8.91 2.54
N VAL A 269 15.59 -8.02 3.28
CA VAL A 269 15.78 -7.73 4.70
C VAL A 269 14.40 -7.83 5.33
N SER A 270 14.22 -8.71 6.31
CA SER A 270 12.92 -8.96 6.93
C SER A 270 12.91 -8.53 8.38
N HIS A 271 11.86 -7.82 8.76
CA HIS A 271 11.56 -7.31 10.09
C HIS A 271 10.20 -7.85 10.51
N LEU A 272 10.22 -8.98 11.21
CA LEU A 272 9.03 -9.61 11.78
C LEU A 272 8.96 -9.17 13.25
N ILE A 273 8.06 -8.23 13.54
CA ILE A 273 8.07 -7.47 14.79
C ILE A 273 6.96 -7.95 15.73
N GLU A 274 7.38 -8.38 16.92
CA GLU A 274 6.47 -8.79 17.99
C GLU A 274 5.74 -7.60 18.61
N GLY A 275 4.45 -7.76 18.93
CA GLY A 275 3.60 -6.75 19.56
C GLY A 275 3.05 -5.65 18.65
N GLU A 276 3.54 -5.53 17.41
CA GLU A 276 3.04 -4.55 16.45
C GLU A 276 1.82 -5.05 15.66
N GLY A 277 0.87 -4.16 15.41
CA GLY A 277 -0.28 -4.35 14.52
C GLY A 277 -0.05 -3.79 13.12
N HIS A 278 -1.15 -3.63 12.37
CA HIS A 278 -1.17 -3.15 11.00
C HIS A 278 -0.79 -1.67 10.87
N ILE A 279 -1.23 -0.86 11.85
CA ILE A 279 -1.07 0.60 11.89
C ILE A 279 0.11 0.98 12.77
N SER A 280 0.25 0.36 13.95
CA SER A 280 1.31 0.70 14.90
C SER A 280 2.70 0.46 14.31
N ILE A 281 2.89 -0.60 13.50
CA ILE A 281 4.18 -0.88 12.85
C ILE A 281 4.64 0.27 11.95
N TRP A 282 3.71 0.88 11.22
CA TRP A 282 4.03 2.00 10.35
C TRP A 282 4.41 3.23 11.17
N LEU A 283 3.68 3.49 12.26
CA LEU A 283 3.94 4.63 13.12
C LEU A 283 5.31 4.54 13.82
N ASP A 284 5.61 3.38 14.40
CA ASP A 284 6.75 3.23 15.30
C ASP A 284 8.07 3.01 14.54
N TYR A 285 8.02 2.45 13.33
CA TYR A 285 9.21 2.11 12.55
C TYR A 285 9.45 3.01 11.33
N MET A 286 8.60 4.03 11.07
CA MET A 286 8.70 4.88 9.87
C MET A 286 10.10 5.45 9.63
N GLN A 287 10.78 5.93 10.68
CA GLN A 287 12.11 6.53 10.51
C GLN A 287 13.15 5.48 10.13
N SER A 288 13.11 4.30 10.76
CA SER A 288 14.00 3.18 10.42
C SER A 288 13.76 2.70 9.00
N MET A 289 12.50 2.57 8.57
CA MET A 289 12.15 2.21 7.20
C MET A 289 12.73 3.20 6.18
N LEU A 290 12.67 4.50 6.47
CA LEU A 290 13.25 5.52 5.60
C LEU A 290 14.78 5.51 5.60
N ASP A 291 15.42 5.22 6.74
CA ASP A 291 16.89 5.05 6.82
C ASP A 291 17.35 3.86 5.96
N GLU A 292 16.63 2.74 6.02
CA GLU A 292 16.91 1.57 5.22
C GLU A 292 16.75 1.83 3.72
N LEU A 293 15.66 2.47 3.30
CA LEU A 293 15.49 2.90 1.90
C LEU A 293 16.63 3.83 1.46
N SER A 294 17.06 4.74 2.33
CA SER A 294 18.17 5.66 2.03
C SER A 294 19.49 4.92 1.78
N SER A 295 19.72 3.81 2.49
CA SER A 295 20.96 3.03 2.39
C SER A 295 21.20 2.38 1.02
N VAL A 296 20.14 2.18 0.22
CA VAL A 296 20.20 1.59 -1.13
C VAL A 296 19.98 2.61 -2.24
N SER A 297 19.78 3.87 -1.87
CA SER A 297 19.46 4.97 -2.77
C SER A 297 20.67 5.86 -3.11
N SER A 298 21.83 5.56 -2.51
CA SER A 298 23.09 6.32 -2.63
C SER A 298 24.00 5.78 -3.73
#